data_AF-A0A535DEL6-F1
#
_entry.id   AF-A0A535DEL6-F1
#
_cell.length_a   1.000
_cell.length_b   1.000
_cell.length_c   1.000
_cell.angle_alpha   90.00
_cell.angle_beta   90.00
_cell.angle_gamma   90.00
#
_symmetry.space_group_name_H-M   'P 1'
#
loop_
_entity.id
_entity.type
_entity.pdbx_description
1 polymer ?
#
loop_
_entity_poly.entity_id
_entity_poly.type
_entity_poly.pdbx_seq_one_letter_code
_entity_poly.pdbx_strand_id
1 'polypeptide(L)'
;MPRGAAARTDSKVKMDGCLSATEFGSAMAQRWKQAREKGDPVTLLLVDLDSLHELNVTHGRDEGDRAINASLAALAKNAKGERWTLGRVGGDEFALLAPGVATEAAFLRADAIRRELDSAMAKALRRGKVTASIGVASSPRDAKSPDELMRKADLALYAAKGQGGGAVALTPGDDMILKSSYYSSAQLGRLRSLAERMKKKEAVLLREALDDLLRKHERS
;
A
#
# COMPACT_ATOMS: atom_id res chain seq x y z
N MET A 1 27.50 -35.38 18.91
CA MET A 1 26.14 -35.16 18.37
C MET A 1 25.63 -33.79 18.82
N PRO A 2 25.79 -32.70 18.04
CA PRO A 2 25.22 -31.40 18.43
C PRO A 2 23.78 -31.27 17.89
N ARG A 3 22.91 -30.73 18.75
CA ARG A 3 21.48 -30.48 18.53
C ARG A 3 21.30 -29.35 17.51
N GLY A 4 20.52 -29.63 16.46
CA GLY A 4 20.16 -28.66 15.42
C GLY A 4 19.17 -27.61 15.93
N ALA A 5 19.51 -26.35 15.71
CA ALA A 5 18.58 -25.24 15.71
C ALA A 5 17.62 -25.40 14.52
N ALA A 6 16.32 -25.50 14.79
CA ALA A 6 15.29 -25.47 13.75
C ALA A 6 14.77 -24.03 13.61
N ALA A 7 15.40 -23.26 12.73
CA ALA A 7 14.77 -22.13 12.06
C ALA A 7 14.17 -22.66 10.74
N ARG A 8 12.86 -22.55 10.56
CA ARG A 8 12.16 -22.80 9.27
C ARG A 8 10.96 -21.83 9.20
N THR A 9 11.16 -20.66 8.60
CA THR A 9 10.91 -20.29 7.19
C THR A 9 9.48 -19.82 6.95
N ASP A 10 9.31 -18.49 6.92
CA ASP A 10 8.23 -17.80 6.23
C ASP A 10 8.13 -18.31 4.80
N SER A 11 6.96 -18.83 4.44
CA SER A 11 6.61 -19.25 3.08
C SER A 11 6.53 -18.03 2.15
N LYS A 12 7.69 -17.58 1.64
CA LYS A 12 7.73 -16.63 0.51
C LYS A 12 7.31 -17.37 -0.76
N VAL A 13 6.01 -17.32 -1.07
CA VAL A 13 5.55 -17.55 -2.44
C VAL A 13 6.09 -16.41 -3.31
N LYS A 14 7.22 -16.66 -3.98
CA LYS A 14 7.76 -15.77 -5.01
C LYS A 14 7.01 -16.13 -6.30
N MET A 15 5.91 -15.44 -6.56
CA MET A 15 5.14 -15.64 -7.79
C MET A 15 5.78 -14.81 -8.91
N ASP A 16 6.08 -15.44 -10.04
CA ASP A 16 6.67 -14.78 -11.21
C ASP A 16 5.83 -13.54 -11.61
N GLY A 17 6.48 -12.36 -11.64
CA GLY A 17 5.84 -11.10 -12.04
C GLY A 17 5.42 -10.15 -10.92
N CYS A 18 5.64 -10.50 -9.64
CA CYS A 18 5.47 -9.56 -8.52
C CYS A 18 6.82 -9.16 -7.91
N LEU A 19 7.12 -7.86 -7.95
CA LEU A 19 8.36 -7.29 -7.40
C LEU A 19 8.30 -7.20 -5.87
N SER A 20 9.45 -7.31 -5.20
CA SER A 20 9.59 -6.88 -3.80
C SER A 20 9.52 -5.35 -3.68
N ALA A 21 9.34 -4.83 -2.47
CA ALA A 21 9.30 -3.38 -2.22
C ALA A 21 10.49 -2.62 -2.83
N THR A 22 11.71 -3.13 -2.67
CA THR A 22 12.94 -2.50 -3.20
C THR A 22 12.98 -2.51 -4.73
N GLU A 23 12.61 -3.64 -5.34
CA GLU A 23 12.56 -3.78 -6.80
C GLU A 23 11.45 -2.90 -7.40
N PHE A 24 10.30 -2.81 -6.73
CA PHE A 24 9.19 -1.95 -7.13
C PHE A 24 9.58 -0.47 -7.10
N GLY A 25 10.23 -0.02 -6.03
CA GLY A 25 10.73 1.37 -5.93
C GLY A 25 11.70 1.72 -7.07
N SER A 26 12.58 0.78 -7.41
CA SER A 26 13.52 0.94 -8.52
C SER A 26 12.80 1.01 -9.88
N ALA A 27 11.84 0.12 -10.11
CA ALA A 27 11.00 0.11 -11.31
C ALA A 27 10.15 1.39 -11.43
N MET A 28 9.62 1.89 -10.30
CA MET A 28 8.85 3.13 -10.24
C MET A 28 9.68 4.33 -10.65
N ALA A 29 10.89 4.48 -10.09
CA ALA A 29 11.80 5.56 -10.46
C ALA A 29 12.14 5.54 -11.96
N GLN A 30 12.41 4.35 -12.52
CA GLN A 30 12.71 4.18 -13.94
C GLN A 30 11.52 4.55 -14.84
N ARG A 31 10.34 4.00 -14.55
CA ARG A 31 9.11 4.23 -15.33
C ARG A 31 8.65 5.68 -15.26
N TRP A 32 8.80 6.31 -14.09
CA TRP A 32 8.55 7.73 -13.89
C TRP A 32 9.40 8.60 -14.84
N LYS A 33 10.70 8.34 -14.91
CA LYS A 33 11.60 9.08 -15.80
C LYS A 33 11.17 8.94 -17.26
N GLN A 34 10.88 7.71 -17.70
CA GLN A 34 10.43 7.43 -19.07
C GLN A 34 9.11 8.13 -19.42
N ALA A 35 8.14 8.15 -18.50
CA ALA A 35 6.87 8.81 -18.73
C ALA A 35 7.02 10.33 -18.80
N ARG A 36 7.85 10.93 -17.93
CA ARG A 36 8.16 12.37 -17.99
C ARG A 36 8.80 12.78 -19.30
N GLU A 37 9.69 11.97 -19.86
CA GLU A 37 10.31 12.23 -21.18
C GLU A 37 9.27 12.23 -22.31
N LYS A 38 8.18 11.48 -22.16
CA LYS A 38 7.08 11.39 -23.14
C LYS A 38 5.93 12.36 -22.89
N GLY A 39 5.90 13.00 -21.72
CA GLY A 39 4.74 13.79 -21.26
C GLY A 39 3.54 12.93 -20.85
N ASP A 40 3.73 11.63 -20.64
CA ASP A 40 2.67 10.70 -20.27
C ASP A 40 2.36 10.76 -18.77
N PRO A 41 1.09 10.59 -18.36
CA PRO A 41 0.75 10.45 -16.95
C PRO A 41 1.33 9.16 -16.37
N VAL A 42 1.58 9.18 -15.05
CA VAL A 42 1.95 7.98 -14.29
C VAL A 42 1.00 7.84 -13.14
N THR A 43 0.23 6.75 -13.12
CA THR A 43 -0.73 6.47 -12.06
C THR A 43 -0.26 5.32 -11.19
N LEU A 44 -0.41 5.48 -9.88
CA LEU A 44 -0.12 4.48 -8.88
C LEU A 44 -1.43 4.05 -8.21
N LEU A 45 -1.63 2.75 -8.11
CA LEU A 45 -2.68 2.14 -7.30
C LEU A 45 -2.01 1.43 -6.13
N LEU A 46 -2.32 1.84 -4.90
CA LEU A 46 -1.97 1.10 -3.69
C LEU A 46 -3.17 0.29 -3.23
N VAL A 47 -2.94 -0.99 -2.96
CA VAL A 47 -3.97 -1.97 -2.61
C VAL A 47 -3.62 -2.55 -1.24
N ASP A 48 -4.61 -2.67 -0.38
CA ASP A 48 -4.47 -3.31 0.93
C ASP A 48 -5.69 -4.18 1.22
N LEU A 49 -5.45 -5.33 1.87
CA LEU A 49 -6.49 -6.29 2.23
C LEU A 49 -7.08 -5.95 3.61
N ASP A 50 -8.33 -5.52 3.61
CA ASP A 50 -9.02 -5.11 4.84
C ASP A 50 -9.26 -6.30 5.77
N SER A 51 -9.14 -6.07 7.08
CA SER A 51 -9.39 -7.07 8.13
C SER A 51 -8.58 -8.37 8.04
N LEU A 52 -7.44 -8.38 7.32
CA LEU A 52 -6.60 -9.58 7.22
C LEU A 52 -6.05 -10.04 8.58
N HIS A 53 -5.70 -9.11 9.46
CA HIS A 53 -5.28 -9.44 10.83
C HIS A 53 -6.39 -10.16 11.61
N GLU A 54 -7.62 -9.68 11.53
CA GLU A 54 -8.79 -10.28 12.19
C GLU A 54 -9.10 -11.67 11.64
N LEU A 55 -9.00 -11.84 10.31
CA LEU A 55 -9.09 -13.14 9.65
C LEU A 55 -8.05 -14.11 10.22
N ASN A 56 -6.79 -13.68 10.30
CA ASN A 56 -5.69 -14.49 10.84
C ASN A 56 -5.90 -14.89 12.30
N VAL A 57 -6.36 -13.97 13.14
CA VAL A 57 -6.63 -14.23 14.56
C VAL A 57 -7.79 -15.22 14.72
N THR A 58 -8.85 -15.07 13.92
CA THR A 58 -10.09 -15.84 14.07
C THR A 58 -10.04 -17.21 13.40
N HIS A 59 -9.37 -17.29 12.25
CA HIS A 59 -9.41 -18.45 11.35
C HIS A 59 -8.03 -19.06 11.07
N GLY A 60 -6.97 -18.48 11.63
CA GLY A 60 -5.60 -18.96 11.48
C GLY A 60 -4.87 -18.36 10.28
N ARG A 61 -3.53 -18.40 10.33
CA ARG A 61 -2.66 -17.81 9.30
C ARG A 61 -2.85 -18.45 7.93
N ASP A 62 -3.16 -19.74 7.88
CA ASP A 62 -3.43 -20.46 6.63
C ASP A 62 -4.61 -19.82 5.85
N GLU A 63 -5.57 -19.21 6.55
CA GLU A 63 -6.71 -18.55 5.93
C GLU A 63 -6.31 -17.18 5.37
N GLY A 64 -5.46 -16.42 6.07
CA GLY A 64 -4.88 -15.19 5.53
C GLY A 64 -3.95 -15.45 4.35
N ASP A 65 -3.17 -16.52 4.38
CA ASP A 65 -2.33 -16.93 3.25
C ASP A 65 -3.18 -17.24 2.01
N ARG A 66 -4.39 -17.81 2.17
CA ARG A 66 -5.34 -17.99 1.05
C ARG A 66 -5.79 -16.67 0.47
N ALA A 67 -6.16 -15.70 1.32
CA ALA A 67 -6.54 -14.36 0.86
C ALA A 67 -5.40 -13.69 0.08
N ILE A 68 -4.19 -13.66 0.66
CA ILE A 68 -3.00 -13.07 0.03
C ILE A 68 -2.72 -13.73 -1.32
N ASN A 69 -2.72 -15.06 -1.39
CA ASN A 69 -2.40 -15.78 -2.63
C ASN A 69 -3.46 -15.57 -3.71
N ALA A 70 -4.75 -15.51 -3.34
CA ALA A 70 -5.83 -15.21 -4.26
C ALA A 70 -5.73 -13.79 -4.83
N SER A 71 -5.47 -12.81 -3.95
CA SER A 71 -5.25 -11.42 -4.34
C SER A 71 -4.04 -11.26 -5.24
N LEU A 72 -2.91 -11.89 -4.90
CA LEU A 72 -1.70 -11.86 -5.71
C LEU A 72 -1.94 -12.43 -7.13
N ALA A 73 -2.64 -13.56 -7.25
CA ALA A 73 -2.97 -14.14 -8.55
C ALA A 73 -3.86 -13.22 -9.40
N ALA A 74 -4.88 -12.61 -8.78
CA ALA A 74 -5.77 -11.66 -9.45
C ALA A 74 -5.03 -10.38 -9.88
N LEU A 75 -4.20 -9.81 -9.01
CA LEU A 75 -3.38 -8.64 -9.33
C LEU A 75 -2.37 -8.93 -10.43
N ALA A 76 -1.69 -10.08 -10.39
CA ALA A 76 -0.72 -10.47 -11.41
C ALA A 76 -1.37 -10.63 -12.79
N LYS A 77 -2.57 -11.22 -12.85
CA LYS A 77 -3.36 -11.31 -14.09
C LYS A 77 -3.68 -9.92 -14.65
N ASN A 78 -4.15 -9.01 -13.80
CA ASN A 78 -4.46 -7.64 -14.21
C ASN A 78 -3.21 -6.89 -14.67
N ALA A 79 -2.14 -6.93 -13.88
CA ALA A 79 -0.88 -6.28 -14.21
C ALA A 79 -0.32 -6.74 -15.57
N LYS A 80 -0.35 -8.06 -15.82
CA LYS A 80 0.09 -8.63 -17.09
C LYS A 80 -0.77 -8.17 -18.26
N GLY A 81 -2.10 -8.18 -18.11
CA GLY A 81 -3.04 -7.76 -19.15
C GLY A 81 -2.87 -6.29 -19.55
N GLU A 82 -2.66 -5.43 -18.55
CA GLU A 82 -2.50 -3.98 -18.75
C GLU A 82 -1.06 -3.55 -19.05
N ARG A 83 -0.10 -4.48 -18.97
CA ARG A 83 1.36 -4.20 -19.02
C ARG A 83 1.82 -3.24 -17.91
N TRP A 84 1.20 -3.35 -16.74
CA TRP A 84 1.56 -2.62 -15.53
C TRP A 84 2.64 -3.36 -14.72
N THR A 85 3.32 -2.62 -13.85
CA THR A 85 4.27 -3.19 -12.90
C THR A 85 3.54 -3.53 -11.60
N LEU A 86 3.66 -4.76 -11.11
CA LEU A 86 3.13 -5.19 -9.82
C LEU A 86 4.27 -5.33 -8.80
N GLY A 87 4.05 -4.84 -7.58
CA GLY A 87 4.91 -5.08 -6.43
C GLY A 87 4.11 -5.43 -5.18
N ARG A 88 4.72 -6.20 -4.28
CA ARG A 88 4.24 -6.42 -2.91
C ARG A 88 5.12 -5.58 -1.98
N VAL A 89 4.55 -4.47 -1.50
CA VAL A 89 5.27 -3.44 -0.75
C VAL A 89 5.20 -3.66 0.77
N GLY A 90 4.22 -4.44 1.22
CA GLY A 90 4.04 -4.84 2.62
C GLY A 90 3.53 -6.28 2.77
N GLY A 91 3.09 -6.63 3.97
CA GLY A 91 2.56 -7.97 4.26
C GLY A 91 1.31 -8.27 3.43
N ASP A 92 0.34 -7.37 3.49
CA ASP A 92 -0.95 -7.39 2.80
C ASP A 92 -1.12 -6.24 1.80
N GLU A 93 -0.07 -5.45 1.62
CA GLU A 93 -0.05 -4.28 0.75
C GLU A 93 0.63 -4.58 -0.60
N PHE A 94 -0.04 -4.19 -1.67
CA PHE A 94 0.42 -4.30 -3.05
C PHE A 94 0.39 -2.95 -3.77
N ALA A 95 1.21 -2.83 -4.80
CA ALA A 95 1.30 -1.62 -5.62
C ALA A 95 1.26 -1.99 -7.10
N LEU A 96 0.44 -1.27 -7.86
CA LEU A 96 0.40 -1.34 -9.32
C LEU A 96 0.81 0.00 -9.90
N LEU A 97 1.83 0.00 -10.75
CA LEU A 97 2.23 1.19 -11.50
C LEU A 97 1.69 1.10 -12.93
N ALA A 98 0.91 2.11 -13.30
CA ALA A 98 0.20 2.23 -14.57
C ALA A 98 0.72 3.45 -15.38
N PRO A 99 1.78 3.29 -16.18
CA PRO A 99 2.27 4.35 -17.06
C PRO A 99 1.29 4.61 -18.21
N GLY A 100 1.09 5.88 -18.58
CA GLY A 100 0.22 6.29 -19.68
C GLY A 100 -1.27 6.19 -19.38
N VAL A 101 -1.66 5.94 -18.13
CA VAL A 101 -3.06 5.85 -17.71
C VAL A 101 -3.43 7.09 -16.90
N ALA A 102 -4.44 7.84 -17.34
CA ALA A 102 -4.96 9.00 -16.62
C ALA A 102 -5.74 8.59 -15.35
N THR A 103 -5.89 9.52 -14.42
CA THR A 103 -6.49 9.29 -13.09
C THR A 103 -7.89 8.68 -13.17
N GLU A 104 -8.75 9.22 -14.03
CA GLU A 104 -10.15 8.81 -14.16
C GLU A 104 -10.26 7.37 -14.68
N ALA A 105 -9.48 7.04 -15.72
CA ALA A 105 -9.42 5.69 -16.28
C ALA A 105 -8.85 4.69 -15.26
N ALA A 106 -7.80 5.09 -14.54
CA ALA A 106 -7.20 4.27 -13.50
C ALA A 106 -8.16 4.03 -12.32
N PHE A 107 -8.95 5.03 -11.93
CA PHE A 107 -9.95 4.90 -10.87
C PHE A 107 -11.04 3.89 -11.24
N LEU A 108 -11.58 3.97 -12.47
CA LEU A 108 -12.56 2.99 -12.95
C LEU A 108 -11.96 1.58 -13.01
N ARG A 109 -10.71 1.47 -13.48
CA ARG A 109 -10.02 0.18 -13.53
C ARG A 109 -9.72 -0.36 -12.13
N ALA A 110 -9.38 0.51 -11.18
CA ALA A 110 -9.19 0.15 -9.79
C ALA A 110 -10.48 -0.43 -9.17
N ASP A 111 -11.66 0.15 -9.42
CA ASP A 111 -12.91 -0.42 -8.90
C ASP A 111 -13.23 -1.79 -9.52
N ALA A 112 -12.93 -1.99 -10.81
CA ALA A 112 -13.03 -3.30 -11.43
C ALA A 112 -12.09 -4.32 -10.76
N ILE A 113 -10.81 -3.96 -10.58
CA ILE A 113 -9.83 -4.80 -9.88
C ILE A 113 -10.30 -5.11 -8.46
N ARG A 114 -10.80 -4.13 -7.71
CA ARG A 114 -11.32 -4.30 -6.35
C ARG A 114 -12.42 -5.37 -6.28
N ARG A 115 -13.38 -5.31 -7.20
CA ARG A 115 -14.46 -6.33 -7.31
C ARG A 115 -13.92 -7.71 -7.69
N GLU A 116 -12.92 -7.76 -8.57
CA GLU A 116 -12.24 -9.01 -8.92
C GLU A 116 -11.50 -9.61 -7.72
N LEU A 117 -10.87 -8.79 -6.88
CA LEU A 117 -10.22 -9.22 -5.64
C LEU A 117 -11.24 -9.78 -4.65
N ASP A 118 -12.34 -9.07 -4.39
CA ASP A 118 -13.41 -9.56 -3.53
C ASP A 118 -13.92 -10.92 -4.01
N SER A 119 -14.15 -11.08 -5.32
CA SER A 119 -14.59 -12.34 -5.91
C SER A 119 -13.54 -13.46 -5.78
N ALA A 120 -12.27 -13.15 -6.00
CA ALA A 120 -11.17 -14.11 -5.90
C ALA A 120 -10.98 -14.59 -4.45
N MET A 121 -10.99 -13.67 -3.48
CA MET A 121 -10.88 -14.00 -2.06
C MET A 121 -12.10 -14.80 -1.58
N ALA A 122 -13.32 -14.39 -1.94
CA ALA A 122 -14.54 -15.12 -1.58
C ALA A 122 -14.55 -16.58 -2.08
N LYS A 123 -13.89 -16.87 -3.20
CA LYS A 123 -13.74 -18.24 -3.73
C LYS A 123 -12.62 -19.03 -3.05
N ALA A 124 -11.56 -18.35 -2.62
CA ALA A 124 -10.36 -18.99 -2.06
C ALA A 124 -10.50 -19.28 -0.56
N LEU A 125 -11.21 -18.41 0.15
CA LEU A 125 -11.49 -18.54 1.57
C LEU A 125 -12.49 -19.65 1.84
N ARG A 126 -12.21 -20.43 2.87
CA ARG A 126 -13.12 -21.40 3.46
C ARG A 126 -14.02 -20.74 4.50
N ARG A 127 -13.52 -19.72 5.21
CA ARG A 127 -14.22 -19.03 6.31
C ARG A 127 -13.80 -17.57 6.40
N GLY A 128 -14.66 -16.76 7.01
CA GLY A 128 -14.43 -15.33 7.15
C GLY A 128 -14.65 -14.56 5.85
N LYS A 129 -14.41 -13.26 5.92
CA LYS A 129 -14.52 -12.35 4.78
C LYS A 129 -13.42 -11.30 4.92
N VAL A 130 -12.75 -11.03 3.82
CA VAL A 130 -11.88 -9.88 3.65
C VAL A 130 -12.29 -9.15 2.38
N THR A 131 -12.03 -7.85 2.35
CA THR A 131 -12.23 -6.99 1.18
C THR A 131 -10.90 -6.34 0.83
N ALA A 132 -10.86 -5.61 -0.28
CA ALA A 132 -9.69 -4.79 -0.62
C ALA A 132 -10.08 -3.31 -0.70
N SER A 133 -9.20 -2.47 -0.16
CA SER A 133 -9.23 -1.02 -0.35
C SER A 133 -8.14 -0.60 -1.34
N ILE A 134 -8.45 0.37 -2.21
CA ILE A 134 -7.49 0.86 -3.22
C ILE A 134 -7.40 2.39 -3.19
N GLY A 135 -6.18 2.90 -3.02
CA GLY A 135 -5.85 4.31 -3.19
C GLY A 135 -5.26 4.58 -4.57
N VAL A 136 -5.76 5.60 -5.26
CA VAL A 136 -5.28 6.00 -6.59
C VAL A 136 -4.74 7.42 -6.55
N ALA A 137 -3.55 7.61 -7.10
CA ALA A 137 -2.95 8.93 -7.34
C ALA A 137 -2.18 8.93 -8.65
N SER A 138 -2.10 10.09 -9.29
CA SER A 138 -1.46 10.25 -10.60
C SER A 138 -0.56 11.47 -10.68
N SER A 139 0.51 11.36 -11.47
CA SER A 139 1.26 12.51 -11.95
C SER A 139 0.80 12.90 -13.36
N PRO A 140 0.72 14.19 -13.71
CA PRO A 140 1.08 15.37 -12.89
C PRO A 140 -0.03 15.91 -11.98
N ARG A 141 -1.23 15.32 -12.01
CA ARG A 141 -2.43 15.81 -11.29
C ARG A 141 -2.20 15.99 -9.78
N ASP A 142 -1.68 14.96 -9.14
CA ASP A 142 -1.60 14.85 -7.69
C ASP A 142 -0.17 14.98 -7.17
N ALA A 143 0.82 14.69 -8.01
CA ALA A 143 2.21 14.58 -7.61
C ALA A 143 3.21 15.00 -8.70
N LYS A 144 4.34 15.56 -8.27
CA LYS A 144 5.47 16.04 -9.09
C LYS A 144 6.75 15.22 -8.89
N SER A 145 6.74 14.25 -7.98
CA SER A 145 7.83 13.29 -7.78
C SER A 145 7.30 11.87 -7.48
N PRO A 146 8.13 10.81 -7.64
CA PRO A 146 7.74 9.46 -7.25
C PRO A 146 7.37 9.33 -5.76
N ASP A 147 8.12 9.99 -4.88
CA ASP A 147 7.87 9.95 -3.44
C ASP A 147 6.54 10.63 -3.08
N GLU A 148 6.23 11.75 -3.74
CA GLU A 148 4.96 12.42 -3.58
C GLU A 148 3.80 11.56 -4.13
N LEU A 149 4.01 10.89 -5.27
CA LEU A 149 3.02 9.98 -5.85
C LEU A 149 2.68 8.82 -4.90
N MET A 150 3.71 8.22 -4.28
CA MET A 150 3.53 7.19 -3.25
C MET A 150 2.73 7.72 -2.05
N ARG A 151 3.10 8.90 -1.53
CA ARG A 151 2.39 9.53 -0.41
C ARG A 151 0.93 9.86 -0.75
N LYS A 152 0.66 10.36 -1.96
CA LYS A 152 -0.70 10.70 -2.40
C LYS A 152 -1.57 9.46 -2.58
N ALA A 153 -1.00 8.35 -3.07
CA ALA A 153 -1.70 7.07 -3.15
C ALA A 153 -1.98 6.49 -1.75
N ASP A 154 -1.08 6.65 -0.79
CA ASP A 154 -1.28 6.23 0.60
C ASP A 154 -2.41 7.03 1.29
N LEU A 155 -2.43 8.35 1.07
CA LEU A 155 -3.54 9.22 1.50
C LEU A 155 -4.88 8.79 0.90
N ALA A 156 -4.89 8.45 -0.38
CA ALA A 156 -6.07 7.93 -1.06
C ALA A 156 -6.52 6.59 -0.46
N LEU A 157 -5.59 5.68 -0.18
CA LEU A 157 -5.88 4.39 0.42
C LEU A 157 -6.47 4.55 1.82
N TYR A 158 -5.91 5.46 2.62
CA TYR A 158 -6.46 5.82 3.92
C TYR A 158 -7.89 6.35 3.81
N ALA A 159 -8.18 7.22 2.82
CA ALA A 159 -9.53 7.72 2.58
C ALA A 159 -10.51 6.61 2.14
N ALA A 160 -10.04 5.60 1.40
CA ALA A 160 -10.85 4.42 1.08
C ALA A 160 -11.18 3.59 2.34
N LYS A 161 -10.18 3.32 3.19
CA LYS A 161 -10.38 2.62 4.47
C LYS A 161 -11.32 3.37 5.41
N GLY A 162 -11.24 4.71 5.43
CA GLY A 162 -12.11 5.57 6.24
C GLY A 162 -13.60 5.48 5.89
N GLN A 163 -13.96 4.94 4.72
CA GLN A 163 -15.35 4.71 4.29
C GLN A 163 -15.90 3.35 4.74
N GLY A 164 -15.17 2.62 5.59
CA GLY A 164 -15.53 1.27 6.04
C GLY A 164 -14.82 0.15 5.28
N GLY A 165 -13.80 0.48 4.47
CA GLY A 165 -13.07 -0.49 3.65
C GLY A 165 -13.84 -0.92 2.39
N GLY A 166 -13.23 -1.81 1.60
CA GLY A 166 -13.87 -2.33 0.38
C GLY A 166 -14.16 -1.25 -0.66
N ALA A 167 -13.36 -0.18 -0.70
CA ALA A 167 -13.61 1.01 -1.52
C ALA A 167 -12.39 1.38 -2.38
N VAL A 168 -12.64 2.24 -3.38
CA VAL A 168 -11.58 2.94 -4.13
C VAL A 168 -11.71 4.42 -3.85
N ALA A 169 -10.60 5.10 -3.58
CA ALA A 169 -10.58 6.54 -3.40
C ALA A 169 -9.45 7.21 -4.17
N LEU A 170 -9.65 8.48 -4.48
CA LEU A 170 -8.62 9.39 -4.94
C LEU A 170 -8.00 10.10 -3.73
N THR A 171 -6.81 10.68 -3.94
CA THR A 171 -6.19 11.51 -2.91
C THR A 171 -7.09 12.73 -2.61
N PRO A 172 -7.34 13.06 -1.32
CA PRO A 172 -8.06 14.27 -0.97
C PRO A 172 -7.26 15.51 -1.39
N GLY A 173 -7.96 16.63 -1.63
CA GLY A 173 -7.31 17.92 -1.87
C GLY A 173 -6.42 18.33 -0.69
N ASP A 174 -5.32 19.04 -0.95
CA ASP A 174 -4.32 19.39 0.06
C ASP A 174 -4.88 20.14 1.28
N ASP A 175 -6.01 20.85 1.10
CA ASP A 175 -6.69 21.60 2.16
C ASP A 175 -7.48 20.72 3.15
N MET A 176 -7.69 19.43 2.85
CA MET A 176 -8.53 18.51 3.64
C MET A 176 -7.76 17.34 4.29
N ILE A 177 -6.44 17.44 4.44
CA ILE A 177 -5.62 16.37 5.03
C ILE A 177 -5.53 16.57 6.55
N LEU A 178 -6.18 15.70 7.32
CA LEU A 178 -6.00 15.63 8.78
C LEU A 178 -4.51 15.37 9.09
N LYS A 179 -3.97 15.99 10.14
CA LYS A 179 -2.53 15.86 10.49
C LYS A 179 -2.07 14.41 10.70
N SER A 180 -2.99 13.50 11.04
CA SER A 180 -2.75 12.06 11.16
C SER A 180 -2.47 11.35 9.83
N SER A 181 -2.91 11.93 8.70
CA SER A 181 -2.82 11.35 7.37
C SER A 181 -1.45 11.59 6.71
N TYR A 182 -0.56 12.37 7.33
CA TYR A 182 0.81 12.57 6.83
C TYR A 182 1.77 11.41 7.08
N TYR A 183 1.30 10.36 7.76
CA TYR A 183 2.11 9.23 8.19
C TYR A 183 1.49 7.93 7.65
N SER A 184 2.28 7.16 6.90
CA SER A 184 1.89 5.83 6.45
C SER A 184 1.54 4.89 7.60
N SER A 185 0.76 3.84 7.34
CA SER A 185 0.45 2.79 8.32
C SER A 185 1.71 2.21 8.99
N ALA A 186 2.80 2.05 8.21
CA ALA A 186 4.09 1.62 8.72
C ALA A 186 4.74 2.65 9.66
N GLN A 187 4.66 3.95 9.33
CA GLN A 187 5.16 5.03 10.20
C GLN A 187 4.35 5.15 11.49
N LEU A 188 3.02 5.03 11.41
CA LEU A 188 2.14 5.03 12.58
C LEU A 188 2.35 3.79 13.45
N GLY A 189 2.57 2.61 12.85
CA GLY A 189 2.95 1.40 13.57
C GLY A 189 4.27 1.57 14.34
N ARG A 190 5.30 2.13 13.69
CA ARG A 190 6.59 2.44 14.35
C ARG A 190 6.44 3.48 15.46
N LEU A 191 5.62 4.52 15.23
CA LEU A 191 5.34 5.55 16.22
C LEU A 191 4.65 4.97 17.45
N ARG A 192 3.68 4.08 17.27
CA ARG A 192 2.98 3.37 18.35
C ARG A 192 3.94 2.54 19.19
N SER A 193 4.78 1.71 18.56
CA SER A 193 5.78 0.92 19.28
C SER A 193 6.79 1.80 20.04
N LEU A 194 7.14 2.95 19.49
CA LEU A 194 8.01 3.93 20.15
C LEU A 194 7.31 4.56 21.37
N ALA A 195 6.04 4.95 21.22
CA ALA A 195 5.22 5.54 22.27
C ALA A 195 5.07 4.60 23.48
N GLU A 196 4.80 3.30 23.23
CA GLU A 196 4.72 2.27 24.27
C GLU A 196 6.04 2.12 25.03
N ARG A 197 7.16 1.98 24.31
CA ARG A 197 8.50 1.85 24.90
C ARG A 197 8.88 3.06 25.75
N MET A 198 8.48 4.26 25.33
CA MET A 198 8.77 5.52 26.03
C MET A 198 7.73 5.89 27.08
N LYS A 199 6.65 5.11 27.24
CA LYS A 199 5.50 5.42 28.12
C LYS A 199 4.94 6.84 27.87
N LYS A 200 4.88 7.26 26.60
CA LYS A 200 4.33 8.56 26.16
C LYS A 200 3.16 8.34 25.21
N LYS A 201 2.32 9.37 25.02
CA LYS A 201 1.29 9.38 23.96
C LYS A 201 1.93 9.69 22.60
N GLU A 202 1.45 9.09 21.52
CA GLU A 202 1.93 9.35 20.14
C GLU A 202 1.94 10.85 19.78
N ALA A 203 0.89 11.58 20.18
CA ALA A 203 0.78 13.02 19.95
C ALA A 203 1.88 13.85 20.65
N VAL A 204 2.45 13.36 21.76
CA VAL A 204 3.57 14.02 22.46
C VAL A 204 4.85 13.85 21.65
N LEU A 205 5.11 12.64 21.15
CA LEU A 205 6.28 12.35 20.33
C LEU A 205 6.27 13.13 19.01
N LEU A 206 5.09 13.25 18.37
CA LEU A 206 4.95 14.06 17.15
C LEU A 206 5.23 15.54 17.39
N ARG A 207 4.83 16.06 18.55
CA ARG A 207 5.11 17.45 18.94
C ARG A 207 6.60 17.66 19.22
N GLU A 208 7.21 16.77 20.00
CA GLU A 208 8.66 16.82 20.28
C GLU A 208 9.48 16.76 18.98
N ALA A 209 9.13 15.85 18.07
CA ALA A 209 9.81 15.73 16.78
C ALA A 209 9.67 16.99 15.90
N LEU A 210 8.49 17.63 15.92
CA LEU A 210 8.26 18.88 15.19
C LEU A 210 9.04 20.04 15.82
N ASP A 211 9.01 20.18 17.15
CA ASP A 211 9.74 21.22 17.88
C ASP A 211 11.25 21.08 17.68
N ASP A 212 11.77 19.86 17.63
CA ASP A 212 13.17 19.59 17.34
C ASP A 212 13.54 19.93 15.88
N LEU A 213 12.66 19.63 14.93
CA LEU A 213 12.84 19.98 13.53
C LEU A 213 12.89 21.50 13.33
N LEU A 214 11.95 22.24 13.95
CA LEU A 214 11.88 23.70 13.89
C LEU A 214 13.12 24.33 14.55
N ARG A 215 13.47 23.90 15.77
CA ARG A 215 14.68 24.39 16.47
C ARG A 215 15.97 24.17 15.67
N LYS A 216 16.05 23.09 14.89
CA LYS A 216 17.19 22.80 14.02
C LYS A 216 17.31 23.79 12.86
N HIS A 217 16.21 24.37 12.39
CA HIS A 217 16.18 25.23 11.20
C HIS A 217 15.95 26.71 11.51
N GLU A 218 15.56 27.08 12.73
CA GLU A 218 15.54 28.45 13.23
C GLU A 218 16.93 28.98 13.63
N ARG A 219 17.95 28.11 13.64
CA ARG A 219 19.35 28.45 13.95
C ARG A 219 20.25 28.47 12.70
N SER A 220 19.69 28.52 11.50
CA SER A 220 20.39 28.68 10.22
C SER A 220 19.96 29.95 9.50
#